data_AF-A0A6I4NDR2-F1
#
_entry.id   AF-A0A6I4NDR2-F1
#
_cell.length_a   1.000
_cell.length_b   1.000
_cell.length_c   1.000
_cell.angle_alpha   90.00
_cell.angle_beta   90.00
_cell.angle_gamma   90.00
#
_symmetry.space_group_name_H-M   'P 1'
#
loop_
_entity.id
_entity.type
_entity.pdbx_description
1 polymer ?
#
loop_
_entity_poly.entity_id
_entity_poly.type
_entity_poly.pdbx_seq_one_letter_code
_entity_poly.pdbx_strand_id
1 'polypeptide(L)'
;MSRVCNKAPGLPDGSVAEQSLYERVDGPIATGSAHFMRAGSELHLMHSDLELNDVRQAALRVRCAAAAVRAALVEYRASHRVAQELGFYPVHDERLRVAGGGTAPVRETLGAARDADLVQLDRTAVEAIALRYEEGGDEAAFGHFVSELTGFSAELEGFAAHAAEAGAADWQRVAWQLLTGFDRIRIYGQALAVINILGMTPSAVAVTVAGQERRNGI
;
A
#
# COMPACT_ATOMS: atom_id res chain seq x y z
N MET A 1 3.09 -13.29 0.82
CA MET A 1 1.69 -13.47 1.27
C MET A 1 0.90 -13.90 0.04
N SER A 2 0.91 -15.19 -0.30
CA SER A 2 -0.07 -16.24 0.06
C SER A 2 -1.47 -15.92 -0.44
N ARG A 3 -1.97 -16.80 -1.34
CA ARG A 3 -3.33 -17.26 -1.75
C ARG A 3 -4.58 -16.89 -0.90
N VAL A 4 -4.49 -15.96 0.03
CA VAL A 4 -5.49 -15.63 1.04
C VAL A 4 -6.40 -14.49 0.58
N CYS A 5 -5.91 -13.51 -0.19
CA CYS A 5 -6.75 -12.40 -0.66
C CYS A 5 -7.78 -12.83 -1.73
N ASN A 6 -7.46 -13.80 -2.59
CA ASN A 6 -8.38 -14.32 -3.62
C ASN A 6 -9.23 -15.53 -3.17
N LYS A 7 -9.18 -15.91 -1.89
CA LYS A 7 -9.95 -17.05 -1.34
C LYS A 7 -10.75 -16.68 -0.10
N ALA A 8 -11.20 -15.43 0.02
CA ALA A 8 -12.27 -15.16 0.96
C ALA A 8 -13.48 -16.03 0.55
N PRO A 9 -13.96 -16.93 1.41
CA PRO A 9 -15.11 -17.78 1.09
C PRO A 9 -16.32 -16.87 0.85
N GLY A 10 -16.79 -16.78 -0.40
CA GLY A 10 -17.90 -15.92 -0.81
C GLY A 10 -17.57 -14.89 -1.90
N LEU A 11 -16.33 -14.77 -2.37
CA LEU A 11 -16.05 -14.02 -3.59
C LEU A 11 -16.65 -14.78 -4.80
N PRO A 12 -17.33 -14.12 -5.75
CA PRO A 12 -17.82 -14.78 -6.95
C PRO A 12 -16.65 -15.44 -7.67
N ASP A 13 -16.72 -16.76 -7.85
CA ASP A 13 -15.72 -17.50 -8.61
C ASP A 13 -15.66 -16.92 -10.03
N GLY A 14 -14.64 -16.11 -10.28
CA GLY A 14 -14.33 -15.66 -11.63
C GLY A 14 -14.00 -16.86 -12.51
N SER A 15 -14.14 -16.69 -13.82
CA SER A 15 -13.71 -17.67 -14.81
C SER A 15 -12.24 -18.07 -14.60
N VAL A 16 -11.87 -19.27 -15.08
CA VAL A 16 -10.46 -19.75 -15.03
C VAL A 16 -9.49 -18.75 -15.67
N ALA A 17 -9.93 -18.04 -16.70
CA ALA A 17 -9.15 -16.99 -17.36
C ALA A 17 -8.91 -15.79 -16.44
N GLU A 18 -9.92 -15.34 -15.69
CA GLU A 18 -9.79 -14.26 -14.72
C GLU A 18 -8.90 -14.66 -13.53
N GLN A 19 -9.02 -15.88 -13.02
CA GLN A 19 -8.16 -16.35 -11.92
C GLN A 19 -6.68 -16.36 -12.35
N SER A 20 -6.39 -16.84 -13.55
CA SER A 20 -5.04 -16.81 -14.14
C SER A 20 -4.51 -15.38 -14.32
N LEU A 21 -5.39 -14.43 -14.64
CA LEU A 21 -5.03 -13.02 -14.77
C LEU A 21 -4.59 -12.42 -13.43
N TYR A 22 -5.35 -12.65 -12.34
CA TYR A 22 -4.99 -12.17 -11.01
C TYR A 22 -3.69 -12.82 -10.49
N GLU A 23 -3.49 -14.11 -10.70
CA GLU A 23 -2.25 -14.79 -10.26
C GLU A 23 -0.99 -14.16 -10.88
N ARG A 24 -1.07 -13.70 -12.14
CA ARG A 24 0.06 -13.08 -12.84
C ARG A 24 0.34 -11.64 -12.37
N VAL A 25 -0.65 -10.94 -11.85
CA VAL A 25 -0.53 -9.57 -11.32
C VAL A 25 -0.15 -9.60 -9.82
N ASP A 26 -0.74 -10.50 -9.03
CA ASP A 26 -0.56 -10.54 -7.57
C ASP A 26 0.83 -11.01 -7.13
N GLY A 27 1.46 -11.91 -7.91
CA GLY A 27 2.77 -12.49 -7.57
C GLY A 27 3.84 -11.42 -7.33
N PRO A 28 4.10 -10.53 -8.30
CA PRO A 28 5.02 -9.41 -8.12
C PRO A 28 4.58 -8.44 -7.01
N ILE A 29 3.28 -8.14 -6.84
CA ILE A 29 2.80 -7.26 -5.74
C ILE A 29 3.19 -7.81 -4.37
N ALA A 30 3.03 -9.11 -4.15
CA ALA A 30 3.37 -9.74 -2.89
C ALA A 30 4.88 -9.68 -2.60
N THR A 31 5.71 -9.91 -3.61
CA THR A 31 7.18 -9.81 -3.50
C THR A 31 7.62 -8.36 -3.27
N GLY A 32 7.05 -7.42 -4.02
CA GLY A 32 7.29 -5.99 -3.86
C GLY A 32 6.94 -5.50 -2.46
N SER A 33 5.82 -5.96 -1.92
CA SER A 33 5.38 -5.63 -0.56
C SER A 33 6.34 -6.17 0.51
N ALA A 34 6.89 -7.37 0.32
CA ALA A 34 7.88 -7.92 1.23
C ALA A 34 9.18 -7.10 1.24
N HIS A 35 9.66 -6.68 0.08
CA HIS A 35 10.80 -5.79 -0.04
C HIS A 35 10.53 -4.41 0.59
N PHE A 36 9.35 -3.85 0.34
CA PHE A 36 8.98 -2.55 0.88
C PHE A 36 8.88 -2.58 2.41
N MET A 37 8.26 -3.61 2.99
CA MET A 37 8.23 -3.79 4.44
C MET A 37 9.63 -3.98 5.05
N ARG A 38 10.53 -4.70 4.36
CA ARG A 38 11.93 -4.79 4.78
C ARG A 38 12.59 -3.41 4.83
N ALA A 39 12.36 -2.55 3.83
CA ALA A 39 12.89 -1.19 3.85
C ALA A 39 12.39 -0.42 5.08
N GLY A 40 11.10 -0.52 5.39
CA GLY A 40 10.52 0.06 6.60
C GLY A 40 11.22 -0.38 7.89
N SER A 41 11.50 -1.68 8.03
CA SER A 41 12.24 -2.20 9.18
C SER A 41 13.64 -1.61 9.31
N GLU A 42 14.38 -1.48 8.20
CA GLU A 42 15.71 -0.86 8.22
C GLU A 42 15.65 0.62 8.62
N LEU A 43 14.65 1.36 8.13
CA LEU A 43 14.45 2.77 8.47
C LEU A 43 14.11 2.97 9.95
N HIS A 44 13.26 2.12 10.53
CA HIS A 44 12.90 2.21 11.95
C HIS A 44 14.10 1.98 12.87
N LEU A 45 15.02 1.09 12.47
CA LEU A 45 16.23 0.80 13.25
C LEU A 45 17.26 1.93 13.22
N MET A 46 17.13 2.90 12.30
CA MET A 46 18.05 4.05 12.25
C MET A 46 18.02 4.87 13.54
N HIS A 47 16.88 4.95 14.25
CA HIS A 47 16.79 5.68 15.50
C HIS A 47 17.62 5.02 16.61
N SER A 48 17.48 3.70 16.78
CA SER A 48 18.20 2.97 17.81
C SER A 48 19.72 3.00 17.60
N ASP A 49 20.19 2.90 16.35
CA ASP A 49 21.63 2.87 16.06
C ASP A 49 22.32 4.23 16.33
N LEU A 50 21.60 5.35 16.14
CA LEU A 50 22.07 6.69 16.52
C LEU A 50 22.11 6.89 18.03
N GLU A 51 21.08 6.44 18.74
CA GLU A 51 21.05 6.49 20.21
C GLU A 51 22.25 5.73 20.80
N LEU A 52 22.73 4.71 20.09
CA LEU A 52 23.92 3.93 20.42
C LEU A 52 25.24 4.52 19.86
N ASN A 53 25.20 5.66 19.17
CA ASN A 53 26.33 6.35 18.55
C ASN A 53 27.10 5.56 17.46
N ASP A 54 26.46 4.63 16.74
CA ASP A 54 27.07 3.93 15.60
C ASP A 54 26.59 4.46 14.24
N VAL A 55 27.22 5.54 13.79
CA VAL A 55 26.92 6.21 12.51
C VAL A 55 27.18 5.29 11.31
N ARG A 56 28.16 4.39 11.39
CA ARG A 56 28.46 3.47 10.27
C ARG A 56 27.36 2.44 10.10
N GLN A 57 26.87 1.89 11.21
CA GLN A 57 25.74 0.98 11.18
C GLN A 57 24.47 1.69 10.68
N ALA A 58 24.18 2.89 11.18
CA ALA A 58 23.06 3.69 10.73
C ALA A 58 23.13 4.00 9.21
N ALA A 59 24.31 4.35 8.69
CA ALA A 59 24.53 4.53 7.25
C ALA A 59 24.31 3.24 6.44
N LEU A 60 24.72 2.09 6.97
CA LEU A 60 24.45 0.80 6.33
C LEU A 60 22.94 0.51 6.26
N ARG A 61 22.18 0.78 7.33
CA ARG A 61 20.71 0.63 7.36
C ARG A 61 20.04 1.41 6.25
N VAL A 62 20.39 2.69 6.08
CA VAL A 62 19.86 3.55 5.00
C VAL A 62 20.13 2.94 3.63
N ARG A 63 21.35 2.45 3.39
CA ARG A 63 21.71 1.82 2.11
C ARG A 63 20.95 0.51 1.88
N CYS A 64 20.71 -0.27 2.94
CA CYS A 64 19.87 -1.47 2.89
C CYS A 64 18.41 -1.13 2.59
N ALA A 65 17.87 -0.09 3.23
CA ALA A 65 16.53 0.43 2.92
C ALA A 65 16.43 0.86 1.46
N ALA A 66 17.40 1.62 0.94
CA ALA A 66 17.44 2.05 -0.45
C ALA A 66 17.43 0.86 -1.43
N ALA A 67 18.25 -0.16 -1.15
CA ALA A 67 18.28 -1.38 -1.95
C ALA A 67 16.95 -2.14 -1.92
N ALA A 68 16.31 -2.21 -0.76
CA ALA A 68 15.01 -2.86 -0.60
C ALA A 68 13.88 -2.09 -1.33
N VAL A 69 13.86 -0.76 -1.26
CA VAL A 69 12.91 0.07 -2.03
C VAL A 69 13.09 -0.12 -3.53
N ARG A 70 14.33 -0.15 -4.04
CA ARG A 70 14.60 -0.46 -5.45
C ARG A 70 14.06 -1.82 -5.87
N ALA A 71 14.28 -2.85 -5.05
CA ALA A 71 13.76 -4.18 -5.31
C ALA A 71 12.22 -4.17 -5.33
N ALA A 72 11.58 -3.46 -4.39
CA ALA A 72 10.13 -3.30 -4.39
C ALA A 72 9.62 -2.61 -5.67
N LEU A 73 10.29 -1.54 -6.13
CA LEU A 73 9.94 -0.83 -7.36
C LEU A 73 10.02 -1.72 -8.61
N VAL A 74 11.02 -2.60 -8.70
CA VAL A 74 11.13 -3.55 -9.82
C VAL A 74 9.89 -4.41 -9.88
N GLU A 75 9.48 -4.99 -8.75
CA GLU A 75 8.32 -5.87 -8.67
C GLU A 75 7.00 -5.15 -8.93
N TYR A 76 6.78 -3.97 -8.32
CA TYR A 76 5.55 -3.21 -8.54
C TYR A 76 5.44 -2.68 -9.97
N ARG A 77 6.53 -2.23 -10.58
CA ARG A 77 6.53 -1.83 -12.00
C ARG A 77 6.31 -3.01 -12.93
N ALA A 78 6.86 -4.18 -12.60
CA ALA A 78 6.59 -5.41 -13.35
C ALA A 78 5.10 -5.78 -13.26
N SER A 79 4.51 -5.73 -12.07
CA SER A 79 3.07 -5.92 -11.88
C SER A 79 2.24 -4.95 -12.72
N HIS A 80 2.54 -3.65 -12.62
CA HIS A 80 1.79 -2.60 -13.33
C HIS A 80 1.82 -2.82 -14.84
N ARG A 81 3.01 -3.11 -15.37
CA ARG A 81 3.19 -3.38 -16.80
C ARG A 81 2.43 -4.63 -17.23
N VAL A 82 2.53 -5.72 -16.48
CA VAL A 82 1.81 -6.97 -16.79
C VAL A 82 0.30 -6.75 -16.73
N ALA A 83 -0.19 -5.98 -15.76
CA ALA A 83 -1.60 -5.62 -15.66
C ALA A 83 -2.07 -4.82 -16.89
N GLN A 84 -1.28 -3.85 -17.37
CA GLN A 84 -1.56 -3.10 -18.59
C GLN A 84 -1.56 -4.00 -19.84
N GLU A 85 -0.51 -4.79 -20.03
CA GLU A 85 -0.34 -5.69 -21.18
C GLU A 85 -1.47 -6.72 -21.31
N LEU A 86 -2.04 -7.16 -20.18
CA LEU A 86 -3.11 -8.15 -20.13
C LEU A 86 -4.52 -7.55 -20.02
N GLY A 87 -4.65 -6.22 -19.98
CA GLY A 87 -5.95 -5.57 -19.84
C GLY A 87 -6.64 -5.85 -18.49
N PHE A 88 -5.87 -6.00 -17.42
CA PHE A 88 -6.38 -6.33 -16.08
C PHE A 88 -7.24 -5.23 -15.48
N TYR A 89 -6.83 -3.97 -15.57
CA TYR A 89 -7.48 -2.86 -14.85
C TYR A 89 -8.97 -2.70 -15.19
N PRO A 90 -9.40 -2.68 -16.47
CA PRO A 90 -10.83 -2.62 -16.80
C PRO A 90 -11.63 -3.80 -16.26
N VAL A 91 -11.04 -5.01 -16.24
CA VAL A 91 -11.68 -6.21 -15.68
C VAL A 91 -11.81 -6.11 -14.17
N HIS A 92 -10.78 -5.60 -13.49
CA HIS A 92 -10.79 -5.43 -12.04
C HIS A 92 -11.80 -4.36 -11.59
N ASP A 93 -11.79 -3.20 -12.24
CA ASP A 93 -12.71 -2.09 -11.97
C ASP A 93 -14.17 -2.51 -12.18
N GLU A 94 -14.46 -3.27 -13.24
CA GLU A 94 -15.81 -3.81 -13.50
C GLU A 94 -16.24 -4.81 -12.41
N ARG A 95 -15.33 -5.66 -11.92
CA ARG A 95 -15.64 -6.59 -10.82
C ARG A 95 -15.94 -5.84 -9.52
N LEU A 96 -15.16 -4.81 -9.20
CA LEU A 96 -15.45 -3.93 -8.07
C LEU A 96 -16.81 -3.27 -8.21
N ARG A 97 -17.13 -2.78 -9.42
CA ARG A 97 -18.43 -2.18 -9.74
C ARG A 97 -19.59 -3.15 -9.49
N VAL A 98 -19.50 -4.37 -10.03
CA VAL A 98 -20.54 -5.41 -9.91
C VAL A 98 -20.69 -5.91 -8.47
N ALA A 99 -19.61 -6.01 -7.70
CA ALA A 99 -19.63 -6.48 -6.32
C ALA A 99 -20.31 -5.49 -5.34
N GLY A 100 -20.74 -4.33 -5.83
CA GLY A 100 -21.29 -3.26 -5.00
C GLY A 100 -20.22 -2.37 -4.35
N GLY A 101 -18.93 -2.67 -4.55
CA GLY A 101 -17.83 -1.73 -4.33
C GLY A 101 -17.78 -0.57 -5.33
N GLY A 102 -18.55 -0.66 -6.43
CA GLY A 102 -18.94 0.50 -7.24
C GLY A 102 -20.40 0.90 -7.08
N THR A 103 -21.06 0.48 -5.99
CA THR A 103 -22.31 1.10 -5.49
C THR A 103 -22.15 1.79 -4.13
N ALA A 104 -21.15 1.42 -3.32
CA ALA A 104 -20.58 2.26 -2.27
C ALA A 104 -19.34 2.96 -2.85
N PRO A 105 -19.34 4.28 -3.12
CA PRO A 105 -18.19 4.97 -3.68
C PRO A 105 -16.90 4.68 -2.88
N VAL A 106 -15.74 4.68 -3.53
CA VAL A 106 -14.41 4.44 -2.90
C VAL A 106 -14.25 5.21 -1.57
N ARG A 107 -14.82 6.42 -1.50
CA ARG A 107 -14.92 7.23 -0.27
C ARG A 107 -15.56 6.51 0.90
N GLU A 108 -16.70 5.86 0.69
CA GLU A 108 -17.44 5.13 1.73
C GLU A 108 -16.67 3.90 2.18
N THR A 109 -16.06 3.16 1.25
CA THR A 109 -15.22 1.99 1.58
C THR A 109 -14.03 2.40 2.44
N LEU A 110 -13.32 3.46 2.06
CA LEU A 110 -12.20 3.99 2.84
C LEU A 110 -12.65 4.61 4.17
N GLY A 111 -13.81 5.29 4.18
CA GLY A 111 -14.41 5.84 5.39
C GLY A 111 -14.74 4.76 6.42
N ALA A 112 -15.41 3.68 5.98
CA ALA A 112 -15.74 2.54 6.82
C ALA A 112 -14.48 1.82 7.32
N ALA A 113 -13.47 1.64 6.46
CA ALA A 113 -12.20 1.04 6.86
C ALA A 113 -11.45 1.89 7.90
N ARG A 114 -11.46 3.22 7.74
CA ARG A 114 -10.91 4.15 8.73
C ARG A 114 -11.66 4.06 10.06
N ASP A 115 -13.00 4.10 10.02
CA ASP A 115 -13.83 4.05 11.24
C ASP A 115 -13.70 2.70 11.98
N ALA A 116 -13.32 1.64 11.25
CA ALA A 116 -12.98 0.33 11.80
C ALA A 116 -11.48 0.16 12.16
N ASP A 117 -10.68 1.23 12.12
CA ASP A 117 -9.24 1.24 12.43
C ASP A 117 -8.39 0.30 11.54
N LEU A 118 -8.89 -0.03 10.34
CA LEU A 118 -8.19 -0.88 9.38
C LEU A 118 -7.15 -0.12 8.56
N VAL A 119 -7.22 1.21 8.52
CA VAL A 119 -6.26 2.08 7.82
C VAL A 119 -6.23 3.47 8.47
N GLN A 120 -5.04 4.02 8.63
CA GLN A 120 -4.82 5.34 9.24
C GLN A 120 -4.86 6.44 8.16
N LEU A 121 -6.07 6.80 7.70
CA LEU A 121 -6.28 7.89 6.74
C LEU A 121 -7.02 9.05 7.39
N ASP A 122 -6.51 10.27 7.20
CA ASP A 122 -7.32 11.46 7.44
C ASP A 122 -8.34 11.68 6.28
N ARG A 123 -9.27 12.60 6.48
CA ARG A 123 -10.33 12.88 5.49
C ARG A 123 -9.75 13.38 4.15
N THR A 124 -8.67 14.15 4.18
CA THR A 124 -8.03 14.69 2.98
C THR A 124 -7.38 13.57 2.16
N ALA A 125 -6.73 12.62 2.83
CA ALA A 125 -6.11 11.46 2.20
C ALA A 125 -7.17 10.53 1.58
N VAL A 126 -8.29 10.30 2.28
CA VAL A 126 -9.45 9.58 1.70
C VAL A 126 -9.89 10.24 0.40
N GLU A 127 -10.06 11.57 0.39
CA GLU A 127 -10.52 12.25 -0.82
C GLU A 127 -9.51 12.27 -1.95
N ALA A 128 -8.22 12.43 -1.65
CA ALA A 128 -7.18 12.38 -2.64
C ALA A 128 -7.10 11.01 -3.34
N ILE A 129 -7.27 9.92 -2.57
CA ILE A 129 -7.30 8.56 -3.11
C ILE A 129 -8.56 8.34 -3.94
N ALA A 130 -9.73 8.74 -3.41
CA ALA A 130 -11.00 8.54 -4.08
C ALA A 130 -11.09 9.29 -5.42
N LEU A 131 -10.67 10.57 -5.46
CA LEU A 131 -10.66 11.35 -6.70
C LEU A 131 -9.78 10.70 -7.77
N ARG A 132 -8.61 10.20 -7.38
CA ARG A 132 -7.71 9.54 -8.33
C ARG A 132 -8.31 8.25 -8.89
N TYR A 133 -8.96 7.48 -8.03
CA TYR A 133 -9.66 6.27 -8.46
C TYR A 133 -10.84 6.62 -9.39
N GLU A 134 -11.55 7.71 -9.15
CA GLU A 134 -12.65 8.17 -10.03
C GLU A 134 -12.15 8.69 -11.38
N GLU A 135 -10.96 9.30 -11.43
CA GLU A 135 -10.37 9.82 -12.66
C GLU A 135 -9.84 8.73 -13.60
N GLY A 136 -9.36 7.61 -13.07
CA GLY A 136 -8.71 6.58 -13.90
C GLY A 136 -8.63 5.17 -13.30
N GLY A 137 -9.53 4.84 -12.37
CA GLY A 137 -9.68 3.50 -11.79
C GLY A 137 -8.47 3.05 -10.97
N ASP A 138 -8.36 1.73 -10.81
CA ASP A 138 -7.23 1.10 -10.13
C ASP A 138 -5.89 1.36 -10.86
N GLU A 139 -5.91 1.55 -12.18
CA GLU A 139 -4.71 1.87 -12.95
C GLU A 139 -4.08 3.20 -12.50
N ALA A 140 -4.88 4.26 -12.43
CA ALA A 140 -4.40 5.57 -11.99
C ALA A 140 -3.99 5.54 -10.51
N ALA A 141 -4.75 4.83 -9.67
CA ALA A 141 -4.46 4.73 -8.24
C ALA A 141 -3.14 3.98 -7.98
N PHE A 142 -2.91 2.85 -8.66
CA PHE A 142 -1.68 2.08 -8.56
C PHE A 142 -0.49 2.78 -9.22
N GLY A 143 -0.71 3.44 -10.36
CA GLY A 143 0.31 4.24 -11.04
C GLY A 143 0.84 5.37 -10.14
N HIS A 144 -0.04 6.03 -9.38
CA HIS A 144 0.37 7.02 -8.40
C HIS A 144 1.17 6.42 -7.24
N PHE A 145 0.76 5.26 -6.70
CA PHE A 145 1.57 4.55 -5.70
C PHE A 145 3.00 4.27 -6.21
N VAL A 146 3.13 3.78 -7.44
CA VAL A 146 4.44 3.52 -8.07
C VAL A 146 5.24 4.82 -8.25
N SER A 147 4.58 5.93 -8.60
CA SER A 147 5.19 7.25 -8.74
C SER A 147 5.72 7.79 -7.40
N GLU A 148 4.90 7.75 -6.34
CA GLU A 148 5.31 8.19 -4.99
C GLU A 148 6.48 7.34 -4.47
N LEU A 149 6.41 6.02 -4.66
CA LEU A 149 7.51 5.12 -4.30
C LEU A 149 8.79 5.41 -5.09
N THR A 150 8.65 5.85 -6.35
CA THR A 150 9.79 6.27 -7.18
C THR A 150 10.44 7.54 -6.62
N GLY A 151 9.63 8.55 -6.26
CA GLY A 151 10.11 9.77 -5.62
C GLY A 151 10.83 9.46 -4.31
N PHE A 152 10.22 8.66 -3.45
CA PHE A 152 10.80 8.22 -2.19
C PHE A 152 12.12 7.45 -2.37
N SER A 153 12.21 6.58 -3.40
CA SER A 153 13.46 5.90 -3.72
C SER A 153 14.58 6.89 -4.07
N ALA A 154 14.28 7.94 -4.81
CA ALA A 154 15.26 8.96 -5.20
C ALA A 154 15.73 9.78 -3.98
N GLU A 155 14.81 10.18 -3.10
CA GLU A 155 15.14 10.88 -1.84
C GLU A 155 16.05 10.01 -0.95
N LEU A 156 15.68 8.74 -0.78
CA LEU A 156 16.42 7.80 0.04
C LEU A 156 17.82 7.51 -0.52
N GLU A 157 17.95 7.35 -1.84
CA GLU A 157 19.26 7.21 -2.51
C GLU A 157 20.12 8.46 -2.38
N GLY A 158 19.50 9.64 -2.53
CA GLY A 158 20.15 10.92 -2.33
C GLY A 158 20.82 10.97 -0.97
N PHE A 159 20.07 10.69 0.10
CA PHE A 159 20.61 10.65 1.46
C PHE A 159 21.64 9.53 1.67
N ALA A 160 21.37 8.32 1.17
CA ALA A 160 22.25 7.16 1.33
C ALA A 160 23.68 7.42 0.82
N ALA A 161 23.85 8.30 -0.17
CA ALA A 161 25.15 8.62 -0.77
C ALA A 161 26.09 9.38 0.18
N HIS A 162 25.55 10.22 1.07
CA HIS A 162 26.32 11.08 1.98
C HIS A 162 26.01 10.80 3.46
N ALA A 163 25.30 9.71 3.72
CA ALA A 163 24.82 9.32 5.03
C ALA A 163 25.93 9.34 6.11
N ALA A 164 27.06 8.69 5.84
CA ALA A 164 28.15 8.56 6.82
C ALA A 164 28.81 9.90 7.23
N GLU A 165 28.54 10.98 6.49
CA GLU A 165 29.13 12.31 6.67
C GLU A 165 28.16 13.30 7.31
N ALA A 166 26.88 12.94 7.47
CA ALA A 166 25.87 13.85 7.98
C ALA A 166 26.01 14.07 9.50
N GLY A 167 25.83 15.31 9.94
CA GLY A 167 25.80 15.66 11.35
C GLY A 167 24.56 15.09 12.06
N ALA A 168 24.64 14.91 13.38
CA ALA A 168 23.57 14.27 14.16
C ALA A 168 22.18 14.92 14.00
N ALA A 169 22.12 16.26 13.96
CA ALA A 169 20.85 16.98 13.77
C ALA A 169 20.25 16.77 12.38
N ASP A 170 21.10 16.75 11.34
CA ASP A 170 20.67 16.51 9.96
C ASP A 170 20.20 15.08 9.78
N TRP A 171 20.94 14.13 10.38
CA TRP A 171 20.57 12.73 10.37
C TRP A 171 19.20 12.50 11.00
N GLN A 172 18.98 13.01 12.22
CA GLN A 172 17.71 12.84 12.93
C GLN A 172 16.54 13.43 12.15
N ARG A 173 16.72 14.62 11.60
CA ARG A 173 15.72 15.29 10.75
C ARG A 173 15.38 14.45 9.52
N VAL A 174 16.39 13.95 8.81
CA VAL A 174 16.17 13.14 7.61
C VAL A 174 15.54 11.79 7.96
N ALA A 175 15.93 11.15 9.07
CA ALA A 175 15.32 9.91 9.53
C ALA A 175 13.80 10.08 9.76
N TRP A 176 13.38 11.15 10.43
CA TRP A 176 11.95 11.45 10.62
C TRP A 176 11.22 11.69 9.29
N GLN A 177 11.84 12.41 8.36
CA GLN A 177 11.27 12.65 7.04
C GLN A 177 11.09 11.36 6.25
N LEU A 178 12.10 10.48 6.26
CA LEU A 178 12.07 9.20 5.55
C LEU A 178 11.04 8.24 6.15
N LEU A 179 10.93 8.18 7.48
CA LEU A 179 9.89 7.36 8.14
C LEU A 179 8.49 7.89 7.85
N THR A 180 8.30 9.21 7.91
CA THR A 180 7.01 9.84 7.56
C THR A 180 6.65 9.57 6.10
N GLY A 181 7.61 9.68 5.17
CA GLY A 181 7.42 9.37 3.75
C GLY A 181 7.09 7.90 3.51
N PHE A 182 7.84 6.99 4.16
CA PHE A 182 7.58 5.56 4.13
C PHE A 182 6.15 5.23 4.60
N ASP A 183 5.73 5.78 5.75
CA ASP A 183 4.41 5.51 6.29
C ASP A 183 3.29 6.03 5.41
N ARG A 184 3.44 7.22 4.81
CA ARG A 184 2.47 7.74 3.83
C ARG A 184 2.27 6.78 2.66
N ILE A 185 3.36 6.28 2.08
CA ILE A 185 3.31 5.34 0.95
C ILE A 185 2.72 3.99 1.39
N ARG A 186 3.12 3.48 2.56
CA ARG A 186 2.59 2.25 3.15
C ARG A 186 1.10 2.33 3.39
N ILE A 187 0.63 3.43 3.99
CA ILE A 187 -0.79 3.69 4.25
C ILE A 187 -1.57 3.79 2.93
N TYR A 188 -1.01 4.46 1.91
CA TYR A 188 -1.63 4.51 0.58
C TYR A 188 -1.76 3.11 -0.03
N GLY A 189 -0.69 2.30 -0.01
CA GLY A 189 -0.74 0.92 -0.49
C GLY A 189 -1.74 0.05 0.29
N GLN A 190 -1.84 0.24 1.60
CA GLN A 190 -2.85 -0.39 2.44
C GLN A 190 -4.27 0.04 2.05
N ALA A 191 -4.47 1.31 1.69
CA ALA A 191 -5.76 1.81 1.20
C ALA A 191 -6.18 1.15 -0.12
N LEU A 192 -5.25 0.93 -1.06
CA LEU A 192 -5.54 0.17 -2.29
C LEU A 192 -5.96 -1.27 -1.96
N ALA A 193 -5.26 -1.93 -1.05
CA ALA A 193 -5.64 -3.28 -0.62
C ALA A 193 -7.03 -3.31 0.04
N VAL A 194 -7.37 -2.29 0.82
CA VAL A 194 -8.71 -2.12 1.43
C VAL A 194 -9.78 -1.98 0.35
N ILE A 195 -9.57 -1.12 -0.66
CA ILE A 195 -10.50 -0.95 -1.78
C ILE A 195 -10.72 -2.29 -2.47
N ASN A 196 -9.63 -3.00 -2.76
CA ASN A 196 -9.69 -4.25 -3.51
C ASN A 196 -10.38 -5.36 -2.69
N ILE A 197 -10.12 -5.47 -1.39
CA ILE A 197 -10.72 -6.53 -0.56
C ILE A 197 -12.16 -6.20 -0.15
N LEU A 198 -12.39 -5.02 0.42
CA LEU A 198 -13.70 -4.65 0.95
C LEU A 198 -14.68 -4.26 -0.17
N GLY A 199 -14.19 -3.63 -1.24
CA GLY A 199 -14.99 -3.31 -2.42
C GLY A 199 -15.44 -4.55 -3.18
N MET A 200 -14.71 -5.67 -3.11
CA MET A 200 -15.12 -6.94 -3.71
C MET A 200 -16.06 -7.77 -2.83
N THR A 201 -16.33 -7.36 -1.58
CA THR A 201 -17.13 -8.13 -0.63
C THR A 201 -18.48 -7.46 -0.37
N PRO A 202 -19.57 -7.89 -1.04
CA PRO A 202 -20.90 -7.39 -0.70
C PRO A 202 -21.26 -7.84 0.73
N SER A 203 -21.41 -6.87 1.64
CA SER A 203 -21.86 -7.03 3.05
C SER A 203 -20.83 -7.10 4.19
N ALA A 204 -19.57 -6.66 4.02
CA ALA A 204 -18.69 -6.52 5.19
C ALA A 204 -19.07 -5.33 6.11
N VAL A 205 -19.65 -4.26 5.57
CA VAL A 205 -20.04 -3.05 6.32
C VAL A 205 -21.34 -3.24 7.12
N ALA A 206 -22.20 -4.19 6.73
CA ALA A 206 -23.46 -4.45 7.42
C ALA A 206 -23.27 -5.19 8.78
N VAL A 207 -22.17 -5.94 8.94
CA VAL A 207 -21.96 -6.80 10.11
C VAL A 207 -21.47 -6.00 11.32
N THR A 208 -20.70 -4.93 11.14
CA THR A 208 -20.25 -4.05 12.23
C THR A 208 -21.39 -3.20 12.79
N VAL A 209 -22.26 -2.65 11.94
CA VAL A 209 -23.41 -1.85 12.40
C VAL A 209 -24.42 -2.72 13.18
N ALA A 210 -24.71 -3.93 12.72
CA ALA A 210 -25.61 -4.85 13.42
C ALA A 210 -25.02 -5.38 14.75
N GLY A 211 -23.68 -5.49 14.85
CA GLY A 211 -22.99 -5.92 16.08
C GLY A 211 -22.92 -4.81 17.15
N GLN A 212 -22.91 -3.55 16.73
CA GLN A 212 -22.83 -2.40 17.63
C GLN A 212 -24.20 -1.97 18.16
N GLU A 213 -25.27 -2.12 17.37
CA GLU A 213 -26.65 -1.92 17.84
C GLU A 213 -27.11 -3.01 18.82
N ARG A 214 -26.67 -4.27 18.65
CA ARG A 214 -27.02 -5.37 19.57
C ARG A 214 -26.31 -5.30 20.93
N ARG A 215 -25.24 -4.52 21.07
CA ARG A 215 -24.54 -4.34 22.36
C ARG A 215 -25.07 -3.18 23.20
N ASN A 216 -25.87 -2.28 22.60
CA ASN A 216 -26.47 -1.14 23.29
C ASN A 216 -27.99 -1.27 23.49
N GLY A 217 -28.57 -2.42 23.11
CA GLY A 217 -29.98 -2.73 23.33
C GLY A 217 -30.13 -3.93 24.27
N ILE A 218 -30.46 -3.62 25.54
CA ILE A 218 -30.78 -4.51 26.68
C ILE A 218 -29.57 -4.94 27.52
#